data_AF-A0A1A8MHQ4-F1
#
_entry.id   AF-A0A1A8MHQ4-F1
#
_cell.length_a   1.000
_cell.length_b   1.000
_cell.length_c   1.000
_cell.angle_alpha   90.00
_cell.angle_beta   90.00
_cell.angle_gamma   90.00
#
_symmetry.space_group_name_H-M   'P 1'
#
loop_
_entity.id
_entity.type
_entity.pdbx_description
1 polymer ?
#
loop_
_entity_poly.entity_id
_entity_poly.type
_entity_poly.pdbx_seq_one_letter_code
_entity_poly.pdbx_strand_id
1 'polypeptide(L)' 'MASTSKGTGANLRFVSWNVKGLNSPTKRGRILSHLKQLKADIAFLRETHLVAR' A
#
# COMPACT_ATOMS: atom_id res chain seq x y z
N MET A 1 24.63 -4.65 -13.05
CA MET A 1 25.33 -4.77 -11.76
C MET A 1 24.41 -4.30 -10.65
N ALA A 2 23.84 -5.23 -9.88
CA ALA A 2 23.39 -5.04 -8.51
C ALA A 2 23.26 -6.45 -7.92
N SER A 3 24.38 -7.00 -7.45
CA SER A 3 24.38 -8.18 -6.61
C SER A 3 23.98 -7.72 -5.22
N THR A 4 22.72 -7.92 -4.84
CA THR A 4 22.27 -7.63 -3.48
C THR A 4 22.37 -8.92 -2.68
N SER A 5 23.32 -8.97 -1.75
CA SER A 5 23.45 -10.03 -0.76
C SER A 5 22.15 -10.16 0.04
N LYS A 6 21.49 -11.33 -0.02
CA LYS A 6 20.36 -11.65 0.85
C LYS A 6 20.87 -11.82 2.28
N GLY A 7 20.75 -10.77 3.09
CA GLY A 7 20.78 -10.91 4.54
C GLY A 7 19.59 -11.78 4.98
N THR A 8 19.82 -12.71 5.89
CA THR A 8 18.86 -13.70 6.43
C THR A 8 17.74 -13.10 7.30
N GLY A 9 17.51 -11.78 7.22
CA GLY A 9 16.40 -11.10 7.88
C GLY A 9 15.11 -11.17 7.07
N ALA A 10 13.96 -11.17 7.75
CA ALA A 10 12.67 -11.04 7.08
C ALA A 10 12.64 -9.74 6.25
N ASN A 11 12.35 -9.86 4.95
CA ASN A 11 12.32 -8.71 4.05
C ASN A 11 11.02 -7.92 4.25
N LEU A 12 11.08 -6.86 5.04
CA LEU A 12 9.94 -6.00 5.36
C LEU A 12 9.65 -5.03 4.20
N ARG A 13 8.43 -5.09 3.67
CA ARG A 13 8.01 -4.30 2.50
C ARG A 13 7.16 -3.11 2.92
N PHE A 14 7.71 -1.93 2.68
CA PHE A 14 7.03 -0.66 2.89
C PHE A 14 6.41 -0.14 1.59
N VAL A 15 5.19 0.38 1.67
CA VAL A 15 4.51 1.06 0.55
C VAL A 15 4.04 2.44 1.02
N SER A 16 4.36 3.48 0.25
CA SER A 16 3.78 4.81 0.44
C SER A 16 2.95 5.16 -0.78
N TRP A 17 1.66 5.44 -0.57
CA TRP A 17 0.72 5.66 -1.66
C TRP A 17 -0.24 6.81 -1.35
N ASN A 18 -0.30 7.78 -2.26
CA ASN A 18 -1.38 8.76 -2.27
C ASN A 18 -2.60 8.17 -3.00
N VAL A 19 -3.69 7.95 -2.25
CA VAL A 19 -4.89 7.28 -2.77
C VAL A 19 -5.91 8.24 -3.36
N LYS A 20 -5.67 9.56 -3.29
CA LYS A 20 -6.55 10.61 -3.84
C LYS A 20 -8.00 10.48 -3.37
N GLY A 21 -8.21 10.18 -2.09
CA GLY A 21 -9.52 9.97 -1.46
C GLY A 21 -9.97 8.52 -1.36
N LEU A 22 -10.74 8.19 -0.33
CA LEU A 22 -11.38 6.89 -0.08
C LEU A 22 -12.91 6.95 -0.27
N ASN A 23 -13.34 7.79 -1.22
CA ASN A 23 -14.70 8.30 -1.38
C ASN A 23 -15.77 7.23 -1.69
N SER A 24 -15.40 6.04 -2.16
CA SER A 24 -16.37 4.97 -2.44
C SER A 24 -15.92 3.63 -1.86
N PRO A 25 -16.87 2.77 -1.40
CA PRO A 25 -16.57 1.40 -0.98
C PRO A 25 -15.77 0.62 -2.04
N THR A 26 -16.13 0.77 -3.32
CA THR A 26 -15.44 0.13 -4.44
C THR A 26 -13.98 0.56 -4.53
N LYS A 27 -13.69 1.86 -4.37
CA LYS A 27 -12.31 2.37 -4.40
C LYS A 27 -11.50 1.84 -3.21
N ARG A 28 -12.10 1.79 -2.02
CA ARG A 28 -11.48 1.20 -0.81
C ARG A 28 -11.10 -0.27 -1.06
N GLY A 29 -12.00 -1.05 -1.64
CA GLY A 29 -11.73 -2.45 -2.01
C GLY A 29 -10.56 -2.58 -3.00
N ARG A 30 -10.52 -1.75 -4.04
CA ARG A 30 -9.42 -1.74 -5.02
C ARG A 30 -8.06 -1.41 -4.40
N ILE A 31 -8.02 -0.43 -3.50
CA ILE A 31 -6.79 -0.02 -2.80
C ILE A 31 -6.26 -1.17 -1.94
N LEU A 32 -7.14 -1.82 -1.16
CA LEU A 32 -6.76 -2.95 -0.32
C LEU A 32 -6.28 -4.16 -1.14
N SER A 33 -6.97 -4.47 -2.23
CA SER A 33 -6.54 -5.53 -3.15
C SER A 33 -5.17 -5.24 -3.77
N HIS A 34 -4.89 -3.97 -4.11
CA HIS A 34 -3.60 -3.59 -4.65
C HIS A 34 -2.47 -3.72 -3.61
N LEU A 35 -2.70 -3.26 -2.37
CA LEU A 35 -1.73 -3.44 -1.27
C LEU A 35 -1.44 -4.93 -1.00
N LYS A 36 -2.46 -5.79 -1.09
CA LYS A 36 -2.31 -7.24 -0.96
C LYS A 36 -1.46 -7.84 -2.10
N GLN A 37 -1.69 -7.40 -3.34
CA GLN A 37 -0.87 -7.81 -4.49
C GLN A 37 0.59 -7.35 -4.35
N LEU A 38 0.79 -6.16 -3.80
CA LEU A 38 2.12 -5.64 -3.48
C LEU A 38 2.79 -6.35 -2.31
N LYS A 39 2.09 -7.25 -1.59
CA LYS A 39 2.58 -7.86 -0.34
C LYS A 39 3.18 -6.80 0.60
N ALA A 40 2.47 -5.69 0.75
CA ALA A 40 2.88 -4.61 1.64
C ALA A 40 2.72 -5.08 3.09
N ASP A 41 3.79 -5.00 3.88
CA ASP A 41 3.74 -5.26 5.32
C ASP A 41 3.31 -4.00 6.07
N ILE A 42 3.82 -2.84 5.65
CA ILE A 42 3.47 -1.53 6.21
C ILE A 42 3.10 -0.59 5.06
N ALA A 43 1.91 0.00 5.12
CA ALA A 43 1.40 0.92 4.10
C ALA A 43 1.10 2.31 4.70
N PHE A 44 1.67 3.35 4.11
CA PHE A 44 1.37 4.75 4.41
C PHE A 44 0.44 5.30 3.33
N LEU A 45 -0.82 5.58 3.69
CA LEU A 45 -1.80 6.14 2.76
C LEU A 45 -1.98 7.65 2.99
N ARG A 46 -1.94 8.42 1.90
CA ARG A 46 -2.16 9.88 1.91
C ARG A 46 -3.46 10.25 1.20
N GLU A 47 -4.03 11.39 1.60
CA GLU A 47 -5.31 11.88 1.11
C GLU A 47 -6.45 10.87 1.31
N THR A 48 -6.63 10.35 2.53
CA THR A 48 -7.62 9.30 2.86
C THR A 48 -9.02 9.83 3.18
N HIS A 49 -9.37 11.01 2.68
CA HIS A 49 -10.66 11.64 2.97
C HIS A 49 -11.83 10.72 2.56
N LEU A 50 -12.85 10.66 3.42
CA LEU A 50 -14.11 9.99 3.15
C LEU A 50 -15.14 11.07 2.83
N VAL A 51 -15.83 10.95 1.71
CA VAL A 51 -17.02 11.79 1.47
C VAL A 51 -18.15 11.19 2.29
N ALA A 52 -18.57 11.91 3.34
CA ALA A 52 -19.86 11.72 3.99
C ALA A 52 -20.91 12.39 3.11
N ARG A 53 -21.59 11.62 2.28
CA ARG A 53 -22.87 12.02 1.71
C ARG A 53 -23.88 10.94 2.00
#